data_AF-A0A084A9K5-F1
#
_entry.id   AF-A0A084A9K5-F1
#
_cell.length_a   1.000
_cell.length_b   1.000
_cell.length_c   1.000
_cell.angle_alpha   90.00
_cell.angle_beta   90.00
_cell.angle_gamma   90.00
#
_symmetry.space_group_name_H-M   'P 1'
#
loop_
_entity.id
_entity.type
_entity.pdbx_description
1 polymer ?
#
loop_
_entity_poly.entity_id
_entity_poly.type
_entity_poly.pdbx_seq_one_letter_code
_entity_poly.pdbx_strand_id
1 'polypeptide(L)'
;MARKGLLERKVEGAISPTQKFEADASINIVKPEKKQKNQFKNQKVTLKISDEIKTSLEAIKVLHKLKFDYEAIQFLIDDFTQNLSADEKRRYSVLKDNL
;
A
#
# COMPACT_ATOMS: atom_id res chain seq x y z
N MET A 1 -47.08 -22.18 -21.17
CA MET A 1 -45.67 -22.65 -21.20
C MET A 1 -44.91 -21.88 -22.28
N ALA A 2 -43.75 -21.31 -21.91
CA ALA A 2 -42.67 -20.62 -22.66
C ALA A 2 -42.99 -19.70 -23.86
N ARG A 3 -42.70 -18.39 -23.70
CA ARG A 3 -42.63 -17.38 -24.79
C ARG A 3 -41.43 -17.68 -25.70
N LYS A 4 -41.67 -17.97 -26.99
CA LYS A 4 -40.62 -17.98 -28.02
C LYS A 4 -40.08 -16.56 -28.19
N GLY A 5 -38.77 -16.38 -28.05
CA GLY A 5 -38.13 -15.08 -28.33
C GLY A 5 -36.96 -14.70 -27.42
N LEU A 6 -36.37 -15.64 -26.68
CA LEU A 6 -35.15 -15.37 -25.93
C LEU A 6 -33.97 -16.08 -26.62
N LEU A 7 -33.19 -15.28 -27.35
CA LEU A 7 -31.86 -15.60 -27.91
C LEU A 7 -31.85 -16.43 -29.20
N GLU A 8 -32.22 -15.80 -30.32
CA GLU A 8 -31.69 -16.24 -31.62
C GLU A 8 -30.21 -15.81 -31.72
N ARG A 9 -29.31 -16.79 -31.82
CA ARG A 9 -27.88 -16.57 -32.05
C ARG A 9 -27.74 -15.84 -33.40
N LYS A 10 -27.18 -14.62 -33.40
CA LYS A 10 -26.88 -13.92 -34.66
C LYS A 10 -25.96 -14.81 -35.50
N VAL A 11 -26.39 -15.12 -36.72
CA VAL A 11 -25.64 -15.92 -37.70
C VAL A 11 -24.25 -15.33 -37.88
N GLU A 12 -23.23 -16.16 -37.73
CA GLU A 12 -21.83 -15.78 -37.95
C GLU A 12 -21.67 -15.33 -39.40
N GLY A 13 -21.20 -14.09 -39.60
CA GLY A 13 -21.05 -13.47 -40.92
C GLY A 13 -22.07 -12.40 -41.30
N ALA A 14 -23.09 -12.10 -40.47
CA ALA A 14 -24.08 -11.06 -40.76
C ALA A 14 -23.58 -9.60 -40.56
N ILE A 15 -22.33 -9.41 -40.13
CA ILE A 15 -21.70 -8.09 -39.99
C ILE A 15 -20.41 -8.11 -40.79
N SER A 16 -20.50 -7.68 -42.04
CA SER A 16 -19.33 -7.33 -42.85
C SER A 16 -18.88 -5.92 -42.45
N PRO A 17 -17.72 -5.74 -41.80
CA PRO A 17 -17.23 -4.42 -41.43
C PRO A 17 -17.00 -3.59 -42.70
N THR A 18 -17.76 -2.51 -42.87
CA THR A 18 -17.66 -1.61 -44.03
C THR A 18 -16.44 -0.69 -43.96
N GLN A 19 -15.84 -0.52 -42.77
CA GLN A 19 -14.63 0.26 -42.59
C GLN A 19 -13.41 -0.66 -42.52
N LYS A 20 -12.43 -0.41 -43.39
CA LYS A 20 -11.10 -0.98 -43.25
C LYS A 20 -10.45 -0.35 -42.03
N PHE A 21 -9.90 -1.19 -41.15
CA PHE A 21 -9.07 -0.72 -40.05
C PHE A 21 -7.77 -0.16 -40.64
N GLU A 22 -7.63 1.16 -40.65
CA GLU A 22 -6.35 1.80 -40.88
C GLU A 22 -5.68 1.95 -39.51
N ALA A 23 -4.53 1.28 -39.35
CA ALA A 23 -3.70 1.48 -38.18
C ALA A 23 -3.08 2.87 -38.29
N ASP A 24 -3.77 3.89 -37.75
CA ASP A 24 -3.19 5.22 -37.60
C ASP A 24 -1.91 5.10 -36.79
N ALA A 25 -0.78 5.16 -37.51
CA ALA A 25 0.57 5.12 -36.98
C ALA A 25 0.90 6.45 -36.28
N SER A 26 0.09 6.85 -35.30
CA SER A 26 0.41 7.90 -34.35
C SER A 26 -0.62 7.90 -33.23
N ILE A 27 -0.73 6.79 -32.51
CA ILE A 27 -1.14 6.90 -31.10
C ILE A 27 -0.01 7.69 -30.45
N ASN A 28 -0.19 9.01 -30.33
CA ASN A 28 0.58 9.82 -29.42
C ASN A 28 0.30 9.26 -28.03
N ILE A 29 1.12 8.29 -27.61
CA ILE A 29 1.18 7.83 -26.24
C ILE A 29 1.69 9.04 -25.48
N VAL A 30 0.76 9.88 -25.02
CA VAL A 30 1.03 10.93 -24.07
C VAL A 30 1.52 10.19 -22.84
N LYS A 31 2.85 10.06 -22.74
CA LYS A 31 3.54 9.48 -21.60
C LYS A 31 3.00 10.25 -20.41
N PRO A 32 2.24 9.63 -19.48
CA PRO A 32 1.66 10.37 -18.38
C PRO A 32 2.84 11.04 -17.67
N GLU A 33 2.81 12.38 -17.63
CA GLU A 33 3.81 13.15 -16.90
C GLU A 33 3.89 12.52 -15.51
N LYS A 34 5.11 12.16 -15.11
CA LYS A 34 5.36 11.57 -13.80
C LYS A 34 4.83 12.57 -12.79
N LYS A 35 3.62 12.35 -12.26
CA LYS A 35 3.05 13.12 -11.16
C LYS A 35 4.15 13.18 -10.11
N GLN A 36 4.70 14.37 -9.88
CA GLN A 36 5.63 14.58 -8.79
C GLN A 36 4.90 14.10 -7.55
N LYS A 37 5.34 12.97 -6.99
CA LYS A 37 4.74 12.41 -5.79
C LYS A 37 4.98 13.47 -4.72
N ASN A 38 3.95 14.24 -4.40
CA ASN A 38 3.94 15.07 -3.20
C ASN A 38 4.32 14.14 -2.07
N GLN A 39 5.56 14.25 -1.59
CA GLN A 39 6.03 13.42 -0.49
C GLN A 39 5.14 13.78 0.69
N PHE A 40 4.31 12.83 1.10
CA PHE A 40 3.50 12.98 2.30
C PHE A 40 4.47 13.34 3.43
N LYS A 41 4.26 14.49 4.10
CA LYS A 41 5.16 15.07 5.12
C LYS A 41 5.57 14.07 6.22
N ASN A 42 4.79 13.01 6.37
CA ASN A 42 4.87 11.93 7.33
C ASN A 42 5.78 10.75 6.90
N GLN A 43 6.41 10.78 5.71
CA GLN A 43 7.37 9.75 5.25
C GLN A 43 8.84 10.20 5.29
N LYS A 44 9.20 11.16 6.17
CA LYS A 44 10.57 11.71 6.20
C LYS A 44 11.66 10.67 6.53
N VAL A 45 11.30 9.57 7.20
CA VAL A 45 12.25 8.50 7.56
C VAL A 45 11.64 7.16 7.20
N THR A 46 12.34 6.38 6.37
CA THR A 46 11.95 5.01 6.00
C THR A 46 12.89 4.04 6.72
N LEU A 47 12.33 3.17 7.56
CA LEU A 47 13.05 2.07 8.20
C LEU A 47 12.91 0.81 7.34
N LYS A 48 14.04 0.24 6.89
CA LYS A 48 14.04 -1.06 6.21
C LYS A 48 14.09 -2.16 7.27
N ILE A 49 13.16 -3.12 7.18
CA ILE A 49 13.03 -4.25 8.11
C ILE A 49 12.91 -5.55 7.33
N SER A 50 13.21 -6.68 7.97
CA SER A 50 12.98 -8.01 7.40
C SER A 50 11.48 -8.34 7.35
N ASP A 51 11.11 -9.30 6.50
CA ASP A 51 9.71 -9.72 6.35
C ASP A 51 9.14 -10.32 7.65
N GLU A 52 9.97 -11.01 8.43
CA GLU A 52 9.60 -11.56 9.74
C GLU A 52 9.26 -10.45 10.77
N ILE A 53 10.04 -9.36 10.78
CA ILE A 53 9.76 -8.21 11.65
C ILE A 53 8.48 -7.51 11.20
N LYS A 54 8.23 -7.45 9.88
CA LYS A 54 7.01 -6.85 9.36
C LYS A 54 5.76 -7.63 9.78
N THR A 55 5.77 -8.96 9.68
CA THR A 55 4.61 -9.79 10.04
C THR A 55 4.32 -9.73 11.54
N SER A 56 5.34 -9.75 12.38
CA SER A 56 5.19 -9.57 13.83
C SER A 56 4.67 -8.18 14.19
N LEU A 57 5.18 -7.11 13.56
CA LEU A 57 4.66 -5.76 13.77
C LEU A 57 3.18 -5.65 13.39
N GLU A 58 2.78 -6.28 12.29
CA GLU A 58 1.38 -6.28 11.83
C GLU A 58 0.46 -7.04 12.79
N ALA A 59 0.91 -8.17 13.34
CA ALA A 59 0.18 -8.88 14.39
C ALA A 59 -0.03 -8.01 15.64
N ILE A 60 1.00 -7.31 16.09
CA ILE A 60 0.94 -6.40 17.26
C ILE A 60 -0.02 -5.25 16.98
N LYS A 61 0.02 -4.67 15.77
CA LYS A 61 -0.93 -3.62 15.35
C LYS A 61 -2.37 -4.09 15.42
N VAL A 62 -2.66 -5.29 14.92
CA VAL A 62 -4.02 -5.85 14.96
C VAL A 62 -4.48 -6.09 16.40
N LEU A 63 -3.61 -6.63 17.25
CA LEU A 63 -3.92 -6.93 18.65
C LEU A 63 -4.24 -5.64 19.43
N HIS A 64 -3.40 -4.62 19.30
CA HIS A 64 -3.55 -3.35 20.01
C HIS A 64 -4.40 -2.32 19.27
N LYS A 65 -5.04 -2.72 18.15
CA LYS A 65 -5.89 -1.86 17.30
C LYS A 65 -5.18 -0.56 16.86
N LEU A 66 -3.89 -0.65 16.55
CA LEU A 66 -3.07 0.47 16.13
C LEU A 66 -3.18 0.67 14.62
N LYS A 67 -3.28 1.93 14.19
CA LYS A 67 -3.50 2.27 12.79
C LYS A 67 -2.19 2.41 12.04
N PHE A 68 -1.17 2.94 12.70
CA PHE A 68 0.10 3.28 12.06
C PHE A 68 1.28 2.50 12.64
N ASP A 69 2.28 2.25 11.80
CA ASP A 69 3.48 1.48 12.19
C ASP A 69 4.29 2.20 13.28
N TYR A 70 4.35 3.54 13.22
CA TYR A 70 5.06 4.33 14.24
C TYR A 70 4.37 4.25 15.61
N GLU A 71 3.06 4.04 15.67
CA GLU A 71 2.33 3.86 16.95
C GLU A 71 2.70 2.52 17.57
N ALA A 72 2.82 1.47 16.75
CA ALA A 72 3.26 0.16 17.22
C ALA A 72 4.71 0.19 17.70
N ILE A 73 5.59 0.88 16.97
CA ILE A 73 6.99 1.06 17.38
C ILE A 73 7.05 1.85 18.70
N GLN A 74 6.28 2.92 18.85
CA GLN A 74 6.22 3.69 20.09
C GLN A 74 5.72 2.84 21.26
N PHE A 75 4.65 2.08 21.06
CA PHE A 75 4.12 1.16 22.06
C PHE A 75 5.18 0.13 22.52
N LEU A 76 5.93 -0.44 21.58
CA LEU A 76 7.01 -1.39 21.91
C LEU A 76 8.17 -0.73 22.66
N ILE A 77 8.54 0.50 22.31
CA ILE A 77 9.57 1.27 23.03
C ILE A 77 9.09 1.56 24.45
N ASP A 78 7.84 1.99 24.63
CA ASP A 78 7.28 2.29 25.94
C ASP A 78 7.24 1.03 26.82
N ASP A 79 6.77 -0.11 26.29
CA ASP A 79 6.78 -1.40 27.00
C ASP A 79 8.19 -1.85 27.37
N PHE A 80 9.13 -1.80 26.42
CA PHE A 80 10.53 -2.13 26.67
C PHE A 80 11.14 -1.24 27.76
N THR A 81 10.90 0.08 27.69
CA THR A 81 11.46 1.02 28.66
C THR A 81 10.87 0.88 30.05
N GLN A 82 9.62 0.42 30.19
CA GLN A 82 9.05 0.11 31.51
C GLN A 82 9.73 -1.10 32.17
N ASN A 83 10.15 -2.08 31.37
CA ASN A 83 10.81 -3.30 31.84
C ASN A 83 12.31 -3.14 32.17
N LEU A 84 12.93 -2.00 31.83
CA LEU A 84 14.34 -1.70 32.14
C LEU A 84 14.59 -1.52 33.65
N SER A 85 15.81 -1.86 34.08
CA SER A 85 16.30 -1.55 35.43
C SER A 85 16.45 -0.04 35.65
N ALA A 86 16.53 0.40 36.90
CA ALA A 86 16.64 1.83 37.23
C ALA A 86 17.89 2.49 36.62
N ASP A 87 19.02 1.76 36.58
CA ASP A 87 20.26 2.26 35.99
C ASP A 87 20.19 2.34 34.46
N GLU A 88 19.55 1.36 33.82
CA GLU A 88 19.36 1.39 32.36
C GLU A 88 18.36 2.46 31.93
N LYS A 89 17.30 2.70 32.71
CA LYS A 89 16.35 3.81 32.48
C LYS A 89 17.07 5.16 32.52
N ARG A 90 17.97 5.36 33.49
CA ARG A 90 18.78 6.58 33.58
C ARG A 90 19.68 6.74 32.35
N ARG A 91 20.37 5.68 31.93
CA ARG A 91 21.21 5.69 30.71
C ARG A 91 20.38 5.99 29.47
N TYR A 92 19.23 5.36 29.32
CA TYR A 92 18.31 5.58 28.21
C TYR A 92 17.85 7.04 28.14
N SER A 93 17.45 7.65 29.27
CA SER A 93 17.04 9.06 29.31
C SER A 93 18.17 9.98 28.86
N VAL A 94 19.39 9.78 29.39
CA VAL A 94 20.55 10.58 29.02
C VAL A 94 20.87 10.44 27.54
N LEU A 95 20.84 9.23 26.98
CA LEU A 95 21.11 9.02 25.56
C LEU A 95 20.05 9.67 24.68
N LYS A 96 18.77 9.56 25.04
CA LYS A 96 17.65 10.13 24.29
C LYS A 96 17.70 11.66 24.25
N ASP A 97 18.09 12.31 25.34
CA ASP A 97 18.11 13.77 25.42
C ASP A 97 19.31 14.42 24.69
N ASN A 98 20.33 13.63 24.36
CA ASN A 98 21.59 14.10 23.74
C ASN A 98 21.77 13.64 22.27
N LEU A 99 20.73 13.05 21.66
CA LEU A 99 20.73 12.52 20.28
C LEU A 99 20.09 13.50 19.29
#